data_AF-A0A8X6GCB5-F1
#
_entry.id   AF-A0A8X6GCB5-F1
#
_cell.length_a   1.000
_cell.length_b   1.000
_cell.length_c   1.000
_cell.angle_alpha   90.00
_cell.angle_beta   90.00
_cell.angle_gamma   90.00
#
_symmetry.space_group_name_H-M   'P 1'
#
loop_
_entity.id
_entity.type
_entity.pdbx_description
1 polymer ?
#
loop_
_entity_poly.entity_id
_entity_poly.type
_entity_poly.pdbx_seq_one_letter_code
_entity_poly.pdbx_strand_id
1 'polypeptide(L)'
;MSELKNIIHDILRYRKVSARWVAPTIDLDIPGTTMAVSLEHIVRYHEDGNDFLFRIVTGDETWLHHFMPESKAASMDGKHPSSPVRKSSRQLPLQ
;
A
#
# COMPACT_ATOMS: atom_id res chain seq x y z
N MET A 1 6.17 -34.34 -8.73
CA MET A 1 5.93 -32.89 -8.92
C MET A 1 4.95 -32.57 -10.06
N SER A 2 4.75 -33.44 -11.06
CA SER A 2 3.76 -33.26 -12.15
C SER A 2 2.31 -33.48 -11.69
N GLU A 3 2.04 -34.56 -10.96
CA GLU A 3 0.68 -34.93 -10.53
C GLU A 3 0.01 -33.85 -9.67
N LEU A 4 0.75 -33.28 -8.72
CA LEU A 4 0.26 -32.21 -7.87
C LEU A 4 -0.10 -30.94 -8.66
N LYS A 5 0.68 -30.60 -9.69
CA LYS A 5 0.39 -29.45 -10.55
C LYS A 5 -0.88 -29.67 -11.36
N ASN A 6 -1.09 -30.88 -11.88
CA ASN A 6 -2.30 -31.24 -12.63
C ASN A 6 -3.54 -31.19 -11.74
N ILE A 7 -3.46 -31.70 -10.51
CA ILE A 7 -4.59 -31.62 -9.56
C ILE A 7 -4.93 -30.16 -9.25
N ILE A 8 -3.94 -29.32 -8.95
CA ILE A 8 -4.16 -27.92 -8.59
C ILE A 8 -4.69 -27.11 -9.78
N HIS A 9 -4.11 -27.27 -10.97
CA HIS A 9 -4.44 -26.46 -12.14
C HIS A 9 -5.61 -27.00 -12.96
N ASP A 10 -5.72 -28.31 -13.15
CA ASP A 10 -6.67 -28.90 -14.10
C ASP A 10 -7.94 -29.41 -13.41
N ILE A 11 -7.82 -29.97 -12.21
CA ILE A 11 -8.98 -30.42 -11.41
C ILE A 11 -9.53 -29.25 -10.60
N LEU A 12 -8.68 -28.65 -9.76
CA LEU A 12 -9.08 -27.59 -8.84
C LEU A 12 -9.08 -26.20 -9.49
N ARG A 13 -8.56 -26.05 -10.71
CA ARG A 13 -8.57 -24.78 -11.49
C ARG A 13 -7.86 -23.60 -10.82
N TYR A 14 -7.00 -23.83 -9.85
CA TYR A 14 -6.24 -22.77 -9.19
C TYR A 14 -5.15 -22.20 -10.09
N ARG A 15 -5.01 -20.88 -10.07
CA ARG A 15 -3.96 -20.12 -10.75
C ARG A 15 -3.03 -19.47 -9.74
N LYS A 16 -1.74 -19.50 -10.03
CA LYS A 16 -0.71 -18.79 -9.25
C LYS A 16 -0.73 -17.30 -9.57
N VAL A 17 -0.88 -16.43 -8.57
CA VAL A 17 -0.96 -14.97 -8.75
C VAL A 17 -0.16 -14.22 -7.68
N SER A 18 0.43 -13.08 -8.04
CA SER A 18 1.05 -12.16 -7.07
C SER A 18 0.03 -11.10 -6.63
N ALA A 19 0.04 -10.74 -5.35
CA ALA A 19 -0.69 -9.58 -4.87
C ALA A 19 -0.03 -8.27 -5.34
N ARG A 20 -0.83 -7.21 -5.50
CA ARG A 20 -0.33 -5.84 -5.68
C ARG A 20 -0.25 -5.19 -4.30
N TRP A 21 0.79 -4.40 -4.06
CA TRP A 21 0.86 -3.51 -2.89
C TRP A 21 -0.29 -2.50 -2.95
N VAL A 22 -1.08 -2.43 -1.89
CA VAL A 22 -2.18 -1.47 -1.75
C VAL A 22 -1.93 -0.73 -0.45
N ALA A 23 -1.81 0.60 -0.53
CA ALA A 23 -1.76 1.43 0.66
C ALA A 23 -3.02 1.17 1.50
N PRO A 24 -2.91 1.06 2.85
CA PRO A 24 -4.06 0.85 3.70
C PRO A 24 -5.16 1.85 3.37
N THR A 25 -6.39 1.36 3.20
CA THR A 25 -7.56 2.24 3.07
C THR A 25 -7.70 2.96 4.41
N ILE A 26 -7.50 4.28 4.39
CA ILE A 26 -7.65 5.15 5.55
C ILE A 26 -9.13 5.12 5.94
N ASP A 27 -9.45 4.62 7.14
CA ASP A 27 -10.82 4.53 7.66
C ASP A 27 -11.41 5.95 7.84
N LEU A 28 -12.73 6.09 7.69
CA LEU A 28 -13.48 7.37 7.65
C LEU A 28 -13.27 8.29 8.85
N ASP A 29 -12.79 7.76 9.98
CA ASP A 29 -12.51 8.51 11.22
C ASP A 29 -11.17 9.27 11.18
N ILE A 30 -10.19 8.77 10.42
CA ILE A 30 -8.85 9.38 10.28
C ILE A 30 -8.87 10.68 9.42
N PRO A 31 -9.67 10.78 8.33
CA PRO A 31 -9.84 12.01 7.57
C PRO A 31 -10.29 13.20 8.43
N GLY A 32 -11.20 12.97 9.38
CA GLY A 32 -11.68 14.02 10.29
C GLY A 32 -10.55 14.62 11.11
N THR A 33 -9.75 13.76 11.75
CA THR A 33 -8.57 14.18 12.52
C THR A 33 -7.50 14.83 11.63
N THR A 34 -7.28 14.30 10.43
CA THR A 34 -6.32 14.85 9.47
C THR A 34 -6.71 16.26 9.04
N MET A 35 -7.99 16.48 8.73
CA MET A 35 -8.52 17.79 8.35
C MET A 35 -8.40 18.81 9.49
N ALA A 36 -8.76 18.42 10.72
CA ALA A 36 -8.66 19.30 11.87
C ALA A 36 -7.22 19.78 12.14
N VAL A 37 -6.25 18.84 12.14
CA VAL A 37 -4.82 19.16 12.33
C VAL A 37 -4.28 20.00 11.18
N SER A 38 -4.70 19.71 9.93
CA SER A 38 -4.29 20.49 8.77
C SER A 38 -4.80 21.94 8.85
N LEU A 39 -6.03 22.14 9.31
CA LEU A 39 -6.60 23.47 9.49
C LEU A 39 -5.85 24.26 10.58
N GLU A 40 -5.51 23.62 11.70
CA GLU A 40 -4.69 24.22 12.75
C GLU A 40 -3.32 24.67 12.23
N HIS A 41 -2.65 23.84 11.42
CA HIS A 41 -1.39 24.21 10.79
C HIS A 41 -1.53 25.37 9.80
N ILE A 42 -2.62 25.43 9.03
CA ILE A 42 -2.88 26.55 8.11
C ILE A 42 -3.07 27.85 8.88
N VAL A 43 -3.86 27.85 9.96
CA VAL A 43 -4.08 29.03 10.80
C VAL A 43 -2.74 29.53 11.37
N ARG A 44 -1.92 28.64 11.93
CA ARG A 44 -0.59 29.00 12.44
C ARG A 44 0.34 29.55 11.37
N TYR A 45 0.31 28.97 10.16
CA TYR A 45 1.08 29.50 9.05
C TYR A 45 0.62 30.90 8.63
N HIS A 46 -0.66 31.21 8.72
CA HIS A 46 -1.16 32.57 8.46
C HIS A 46 -0.71 33.59 9.51
N GLU A 47 -0.55 33.17 10.77
CA GLU A 47 -0.11 34.03 11.87
C GLU A 47 1.40 34.27 11.86
N ASP A 48 2.19 33.19 11.72
CA ASP A 48 3.65 33.20 11.89
C ASP A 48 4.42 33.15 10.56
N GLY A 49 3.75 32.91 9.43
CA GLY A 49 4.36 32.87 8.10
C GLY A 49 5.49 31.82 7.98
N ASN A 50 6.58 32.22 7.34
CA ASN A 50 7.72 31.32 7.13
C ASN A 50 8.48 30.97 8.42
N ASP A 51 8.37 31.79 9.48
CA ASP A 51 9.03 31.51 10.75
C ASP A 51 8.49 30.23 11.41
N PHE A 52 7.20 29.92 11.17
CA PHE A 52 6.62 28.64 11.55
C PHE A 52 7.34 27.48 10.84
N LEU A 53 7.53 27.58 9.53
CA LEU A 53 8.16 26.51 8.74
C LEU A 53 9.63 26.30 9.11
N PHE A 54 10.38 27.36 9.38
CA PHE A 54 11.80 27.27 9.76
C PHE A 54 12.03 26.56 11.10
N ARG A 55 10.99 26.45 11.94
CA ARG A 55 11.07 25.74 13.22
C ARG A 55 10.72 24.25 13.10
N ILE A 56 10.19 23.81 11.97
CA ILE A 56 9.83 22.42 11.75
C ILE A 56 11.08 21.64 11.34
N VAL A 57 11.47 20.69 12.18
CA VAL A 57 12.45 19.67 11.83
C VAL A 57 11.70 18.39 11.50
N THR A 58 11.76 17.94 10.24
CA THR A 58 11.16 16.68 9.81
C THR A 58 12.20 15.56 9.80
N GLY A 59 11.75 14.35 10.12
CA GLY A 59 12.55 13.13 9.99
C GLY A 59 11.62 11.96 9.69
N ASP A 60 11.98 11.16 8.71
CA ASP A 60 11.36 9.88 8.43
C ASP A 60 12.43 8.78 8.31
N GLU A 61 12.00 7.54 8.53
CA GLU A 61 12.85 6.38 8.34
C GLU A 61 12.45 5.71 7.03
N THR A 62 13.38 5.68 6.08
CA THR A 62 13.23 4.87 4.87
C THR A 62 14.01 3.59 5.03
N TRP A 63 13.36 2.44 4.85
CA TRP A 63 14.03 1.14 4.87
C TRP A 63 15.02 1.03 3.70
N LEU A 64 16.31 0.93 4.00
CA LEU A 64 17.33 0.59 3.00
C LEU A 64 17.22 -0.90 2.67
N HIS A 65 16.79 -1.21 1.44
CA HIS A 65 16.64 -2.59 1.01
C HIS A 65 17.99 -3.24 0.70
N HIS A 66 18.43 -4.18 1.55
CA HIS A 66 19.49 -5.11 1.19
C HIS A 66 18.91 -6.18 0.23
N PHE A 67 19.35 -6.18 -1.02
CA PHE A 67 18.80 -7.08 -2.04
C PHE A 67 19.16 -8.54 -1.77
N MET A 68 18.23 -9.25 -1.15
CA MET A 68 18.18 -10.71 -1.15
C MET A 68 17.34 -11.15 -2.35
N PRO A 69 17.90 -11.95 -3.30
CA PRO A 69 17.15 -12.39 -4.46
C PRO A 69 16.12 -13.45 -4.07
N GLU A 70 15.00 -13.02 -3.49
CA GLU A 70 13.81 -13.86 -3.40
C GLU A 70 13.11 -13.84 -4.76
N SER A 71 12.94 -15.02 -5.36
CA SER A 71 12.28 -15.11 -6.66
C SER A 71 10.81 -14.72 -6.52
N LYS A 72 10.28 -13.94 -7.46
CA LYS A 72 8.84 -13.63 -7.54
C LYS A 72 7.97 -14.89 -7.55
N ALA A 73 8.51 -16.03 -7.99
CA ALA A 73 7.82 -17.31 -7.96
C ALA A 73 7.65 -17.88 -6.53
N ALA A 74 8.49 -17.51 -5.57
CA ALA A 74 8.38 -17.94 -4.18
C ALA A 74 7.22 -17.23 -3.45
N SER A 75 6.92 -15.97 -3.81
CA SER A 75 5.92 -15.14 -3.13
C SER A 75 4.51 -15.14 -3.72
N MET A 76 4.22 -16.04 -4.69
CA MET A 76 2.87 -16.11 -5.27
C MET A 76 2.01 -17.17 -4.59
N ASP A 77 0.77 -16.80 -4.31
CA ASP A 77 -0.24 -17.69 -3.76
C ASP A 77 -1.15 -18.27 -4.85
N GLY A 78 -1.79 -19.41 -4.54
CA GLY A 78 -2.84 -19.99 -5.39
C GLY A 78 -4.18 -19.28 -5.18
N LYS A 79 -4.87 -18.91 -6.26
CA LYS A 79 -6.25 -18.42 -6.23
C LYS A 79 -7.16 -19.20 -7.16
N HIS A 80 -8.39 -19.44 -6.71
CA HIS A 80 -9.45 -20.02 -7.51
C HIS A 80 -10.05 -18.97 -8.47
N PRO A 81 -10.53 -19.33 -9.67
CA PRO A 81 -11.11 -18.38 -10.64
C PRO A 81 -12.38 -17.69 -10.13
N SER A 82 -13.14 -18.34 -9.24
CA SER A 82 -14.31 -17.73 -8.59
C SER A 82 -13.95 -16.84 -7.39
N SER A 83 -12.67 -16.71 -7.04
CA SER A 83 -12.24 -15.87 -5.93
C SER A 83 -12.50 -14.39 -6.26
N PRO A 84 -13.04 -13.60 -5.32
CA PRO A 84 -13.29 -12.19 -5.55
C PRO A 84 -11.98 -11.45 -5.84
N VAL A 85 -12.01 -10.61 -6.88
CA VAL A 85 -10.90 -9.70 -7.18
C VAL A 85 -10.83 -8.68 -6.05
N ARG A 86 -9.67 -8.56 -5.41
CA ARG A 86 -9.43 -7.50 -4.42
C ARG A 86 -9.65 -6.16 -5.11
N LYS A 87 -10.61 -5.38 -4.61
CA LYS A 87 -10.83 -3.99 -5.04
C LYS A 87 -9.63 -3.17 -4.57
N SER A 88 -8.83 -2.64 -5.51
CA SER A 88 -7.77 -1.70 -5.20
C SER A 88 -8.29 -0.27 -5.33
N SER A 89 -8.02 0.59 -4.35
CA SER A 89 -8.06 2.04 -4.56
C SER A 89 -7.06 2.39 -5.68
N ARG A 90 -7.51 3.10 -6.71
CA ARG A 90 -6.61 3.59 -7.76
C ARG A 90 -5.79 4.73 -7.17
N GLN A 91 -4.48 4.55 -7.06
CA GLN A 91 -3.58 5.68 -6.91
C GLN A 91 -3.51 6.37 -8.27
N LEU A 92 -3.91 7.64 -8.30
CA LEU A 92 -3.66 8.51 -9.45
C LEU A 92 -2.14 8.76 -9.52
N PRO A 93 -1.53 8.73 -10.72
CA PRO A 93 -0.11 9.05 -10.86
C PRO A 93 0.14 10.49 -10.38
N LEU A 94 1.14 10.66 -9.52
CA LEU A 94 1.72 11.97 -9.21
C LEU A 94 2.25 12.56 -10.54
N GLN A 95 1.78 13.75 -10.88
CA GLN A 95 2.27 14.57 -12.00
C GLN A 95 3.59 15.24 -11.61
#